data_AF-A0A7M3XK20-F1
#
_entry.id   AF-A0A7M3XK20-F1
#
_cell.length_a   1.000
_cell.length_b   1.000
_cell.length_c   1.000
_cell.angle_alpha   90.00
_cell.angle_beta   90.00
_cell.angle_gamma   90.00
#
_symmetry.space_group_name_H-M   'P 1'
#
loop_
_entity.id
_entity.type
_entity.pdbx_description
1 polymer ?
#
loop_
_entity_poly.entity_id
_entity_poly.type
_entity_poly.pdbx_seq_one_letter_code
_entity_poly.pdbx_strand_id
1 'polypeptide(L)'
;MRGESMASLNYGRSNVYNASARAKARKASLIDSTRMRQLLQQGPESIAASVGELGYRSEMDLYATRMTGADAVESALFHNLDNDIHEVLNFCHGSLRDLVAIYVDRFDYEKAKTVLRAINGGASDEIIEDQILPPENTRNSPWLAIVRSTEGLPEAVEAMSGTPWGKTLSKLEGEPSLEEMENALDMQYFRNAIEAVKSGGEKRLLRYLRVEIDHRNLINQLRALRLGTSQEKRNSIVIPGGRIESAIIKQICSANNDSDLIEAISRSSSFDSSGLDIAMEKSKEHGSLDPYAELLSHKRHSLLKKFSYLSPISPFPVIHYIECKALEVRNLRLLVRGKSVGLPDDVIEAHMDF
;
A
#
# COMPACT_ATOMS: atom_id res chain seq x y z
N MET A 1 -3.04 -21.47 -1.62
CA MET A 1 -3.53 -20.23 -2.27
C MET A 1 -4.64 -20.57 -3.24
N ARG A 2 -5.91 -20.32 -2.90
CA ARG A 2 -6.94 -20.29 -3.93
C ARG A 2 -6.86 -18.91 -4.55
N GLY A 3 -6.21 -18.81 -5.71
CA GLY A 3 -6.45 -17.69 -6.60
C GLY A 3 -7.90 -17.78 -7.02
N GLU A 4 -8.79 -17.09 -6.30
CA GLU A 4 -10.08 -16.73 -6.88
C GLU A 4 -9.71 -15.93 -8.13
N SER A 5 -9.95 -16.53 -9.30
CA SER A 5 -10.05 -15.81 -10.56
C SER A 5 -10.81 -14.53 -10.26
N MET A 6 -10.22 -13.36 -10.60
CA MET A 6 -10.86 -12.05 -10.40
C MET A 6 -12.35 -12.19 -10.65
N ALA A 7 -13.13 -11.92 -9.61
CA ALA A 7 -14.54 -12.22 -9.57
C ALA A 7 -15.22 -11.62 -10.80
N SER A 8 -15.70 -12.48 -11.70
CA SER A 8 -16.75 -12.09 -12.63
C SER A 8 -17.88 -11.53 -11.77
N LEU A 9 -18.30 -10.29 -12.02
CA LEU A 9 -19.30 -9.58 -11.23
C LEU A 9 -20.42 -10.52 -10.80
N ASN A 10 -20.46 -10.84 -9.51
CA ASN A 10 -21.37 -11.82 -8.99
C ASN A 10 -22.70 -11.10 -8.73
N TYR A 11 -23.71 -11.38 -9.56
CA TYR A 11 -25.04 -10.78 -9.50
C TYR A 11 -25.88 -11.21 -8.26
N GLY A 12 -25.22 -11.69 -7.20
CA GLY A 12 -25.84 -11.93 -5.91
C GLY A 12 -26.34 -10.63 -5.26
N ARG A 13 -27.33 -10.74 -4.37
CA ARG A 13 -27.93 -9.59 -3.68
C ARG A 13 -26.85 -8.84 -2.87
N SER A 14 -26.50 -7.65 -3.34
CA SER A 14 -25.51 -6.78 -2.69
C SER A 14 -26.04 -6.22 -1.37
N ASN A 15 -25.18 -6.11 -0.36
CA ASN A 15 -25.52 -5.68 1.00
C ASN A 15 -24.95 -4.30 1.37
N VAL A 16 -24.84 -3.40 0.38
CA VAL A 16 -24.20 -2.06 0.49
C VAL A 16 -24.61 -1.27 1.73
N TYR A 17 -25.89 -1.28 2.10
CA TYR A 17 -26.38 -0.53 3.26
C TYR A 17 -25.77 -1.03 4.58
N ASN A 18 -25.81 -2.35 4.82
CA ASN A 18 -25.28 -2.95 6.05
C ASN A 18 -23.75 -2.82 6.10
N ALA A 19 -23.07 -3.15 5.00
CA ALA A 19 -21.62 -3.06 4.93
C ALA A 19 -21.10 -1.62 5.10
N SER A 20 -21.78 -0.63 4.50
CA SER A 20 -21.44 0.79 4.68
C SER A 20 -21.63 1.25 6.13
N ALA A 21 -22.69 0.80 6.81
CA ALA A 21 -22.93 1.13 8.22
C ALA A 21 -21.86 0.50 9.13
N ARG A 22 -21.53 -0.78 8.92
CA ARG A 22 -20.47 -1.48 9.64
C ARG A 22 -19.11 -0.81 9.45
N ALA A 23 -18.75 -0.48 8.21
CA ALA A 23 -17.49 0.19 7.91
C ALA A 23 -17.39 1.57 8.57
N LYS A 24 -18.48 2.35 8.60
CA LYS A 24 -18.52 3.64 9.33
C LYS A 24 -18.35 3.47 10.84
N ALA A 25 -19.01 2.48 11.43
CA ALA A 25 -18.87 2.17 12.86
C ALA A 25 -17.44 1.75 13.19
N ARG A 26 -16.84 0.86 12.39
CA ARG A 26 -15.44 0.45 12.53
C ARG A 26 -14.46 1.60 12.33
N LYS A 27 -14.73 2.50 11.38
CA LYS A 27 -13.92 3.71 11.20
C LYS A 27 -13.98 4.60 12.45
N ALA A 28 -15.14 4.76 13.05
CA ALA A 28 -15.30 5.60 14.25
C ALA A 28 -14.56 5.05 15.48
N SER A 29 -14.20 3.76 15.50
CA SER A 29 -13.40 3.15 16.56
C SER A 29 -11.89 3.21 16.30
N LEU A 30 -11.44 3.69 15.14
CA LEU A 30 -10.03 3.90 14.86
C LEU A 30 -9.44 5.00 15.76
N ILE A 31 -8.15 4.91 16.01
CA ILE A 31 -7.33 5.89 16.71
C ILE A 31 -7.30 7.17 15.89
N ASP A 32 -7.90 8.22 16.44
CA ASP A 32 -7.90 9.54 15.81
C ASP A 32 -6.57 10.28 16.01
N SER A 33 -6.41 11.42 15.34
CA SER A 33 -5.18 12.21 15.41
C SER A 33 -4.88 12.74 16.81
N THR A 34 -5.91 12.99 17.63
CA THR A 34 -5.73 13.41 19.02
C THR A 34 -5.09 12.30 19.83
N ARG A 35 -5.64 11.09 19.72
CA ARG A 35 -5.15 9.92 20.43
C ARG A 35 -3.79 9.46 19.94
N MET A 36 -3.52 9.56 18.63
CA MET A 36 -2.18 9.30 18.08
C MET A 36 -1.13 10.27 18.68
N ARG A 37 -1.45 11.57 18.80
CA ARG A 37 -0.56 12.52 19.47
C ARG A 37 -0.38 12.23 20.96
N GLN A 38 -1.41 11.73 21.64
CA GLN A 38 -1.28 11.27 23.02
C GLN A 38 -0.32 10.09 23.15
N LEU A 39 -0.40 9.11 22.23
CA LEU A 39 0.55 7.99 22.17
C LEU A 39 1.97 8.48 21.87
N LEU A 40 2.13 9.49 21.02
CA LEU A 40 3.42 10.10 20.73
C LEU A 40 4.10 10.65 21.99
N GLN A 41 3.34 11.21 22.94
CA GLN A 41 3.91 11.73 24.20
C GLN A 41 4.31 10.64 25.21
N GLN A 42 4.08 9.36 24.90
CA GLN A 42 4.41 8.24 25.78
C GLN A 42 5.85 7.73 25.54
N GLY A 43 6.37 7.00 26.54
CA GLY A 43 7.64 6.30 26.44
C GLY A 43 7.48 4.92 25.76
N PRO A 44 8.57 4.32 25.26
CA PRO A 44 8.53 3.07 24.50
C PRO A 44 7.80 1.91 25.20
N GLU A 45 7.97 1.76 26.51
CA GLU A 45 7.37 0.68 27.30
C GLU A 45 5.85 0.84 27.50
N SER A 46 5.36 2.07 27.66
CA SER A 46 3.93 2.34 27.87
C SER A 46 3.12 2.37 26.57
N ILE A 47 3.77 2.65 25.44
CA ILE A 47 3.12 2.62 24.11
C ILE A 47 2.56 1.23 23.82
N ALA A 48 3.32 0.16 24.09
CA ALA A 48 2.85 -1.20 23.83
C ALA A 48 1.57 -1.53 24.61
N ALA A 49 1.52 -1.18 25.90
CA ALA A 49 0.33 -1.38 26.72
C ALA A 49 -0.88 -0.58 26.17
N SER A 50 -0.67 0.68 25.80
CA SER A 50 -1.70 1.55 25.25
C SER A 50 -2.22 1.05 23.90
N VAL A 51 -1.33 0.61 23.00
CA VAL A 51 -1.71 0.00 21.71
C VAL A 51 -2.54 -1.26 21.94
N GLY A 52 -2.18 -2.10 22.91
CA GLY A 52 -2.97 -3.26 23.29
C GLY A 52 -4.40 -2.90 23.70
N GLU A 53 -4.58 -1.89 24.53
CA GLU A 53 -5.91 -1.38 24.94
C GLU A 53 -6.73 -0.81 23.79
N LEU A 54 -6.09 -0.39 22.70
CA LEU A 54 -6.73 0.16 21.50
C LEU A 54 -7.15 -0.91 20.48
N GLY A 55 -7.27 -2.17 20.91
CA GLY A 55 -7.83 -3.25 20.10
C GLY A 55 -6.81 -4.18 19.45
N TYR A 56 -5.54 -4.10 19.84
CA TYR A 56 -4.46 -4.95 19.32
C TYR A 56 -3.98 -6.04 20.31
N ARG A 57 -4.56 -6.09 21.52
CA ARG A 57 -4.11 -7.00 22.59
C ARG A 57 -4.10 -8.47 22.18
N SER A 58 -5.13 -8.93 21.46
CA SER A 58 -5.22 -10.33 21.02
C SER A 58 -4.00 -10.77 20.23
N GLU A 59 -3.60 -10.01 19.23
CA GLU A 59 -2.43 -10.31 18.42
C GLU A 59 -1.13 -10.08 19.21
N MET A 60 -1.05 -9.05 20.04
CA MET A 60 0.14 -8.80 20.87
C MET A 60 0.42 -9.95 21.84
N ASP A 61 -0.61 -10.50 22.48
CA ASP A 61 -0.47 -11.61 23.42
C ASP A 61 0.03 -12.89 22.71
N LEU A 62 -0.32 -13.09 21.42
CA LEU A 62 0.19 -14.21 20.63
C LEU A 62 1.72 -14.09 20.41
N TYR A 63 2.20 -12.89 20.07
CA TYR A 63 3.61 -12.65 19.76
C TYR A 63 4.51 -12.51 21.00
N ALA A 64 3.93 -12.16 22.15
CA ALA A 64 4.66 -11.92 23.40
C ALA A 64 5.49 -13.12 23.90
N THR A 65 5.23 -14.32 23.39
CA THR A 65 5.97 -15.55 23.76
C THR A 65 7.38 -15.61 23.17
N ARG A 66 7.60 -15.01 21.99
CA ARG A 66 8.90 -15.06 21.29
C ARG A 66 9.44 -13.70 20.85
N MET A 67 8.60 -12.67 20.80
CA MET A 67 8.97 -11.31 20.38
C MET A 67 8.84 -10.35 21.55
N THR A 68 9.65 -9.28 21.54
CA THR A 68 9.59 -8.22 22.54
C THR A 68 9.66 -6.84 21.89
N GLY A 69 9.27 -5.80 22.63
CA GLY A 69 9.44 -4.42 22.22
C GLY A 69 8.74 -4.09 20.90
N ALA A 70 9.43 -3.33 20.04
CA ALA A 70 8.87 -2.84 18.79
C ALA A 70 8.48 -3.97 17.82
N ASP A 71 9.28 -5.03 17.71
CA ASP A 71 9.05 -6.09 16.74
C ASP A 71 7.76 -6.88 17.03
N ALA A 72 7.48 -7.13 18.32
CA ALA A 72 6.23 -7.77 18.75
C ALA A 72 5.00 -6.92 18.41
N VAL A 73 5.08 -5.61 18.66
CA VAL A 73 4.00 -4.68 18.36
C VAL A 73 3.79 -4.59 16.85
N GLU A 74 4.85 -4.42 16.05
CA GLU A 74 4.73 -4.34 14.60
C GLU A 74 4.12 -5.60 13.99
N SER A 75 4.53 -6.78 14.45
CA SER A 75 3.96 -8.06 14.01
C SER A 75 2.48 -8.17 14.36
N ALA A 76 2.10 -7.75 15.57
CA ALA A 76 0.70 -7.70 16.00
C ALA A 76 -0.14 -6.74 15.14
N LEU A 77 0.39 -5.55 14.84
CA LEU A 77 -0.28 -4.56 14.00
C LEU A 77 -0.55 -5.08 12.59
N PHE A 78 0.45 -5.74 11.98
CA PHE A 78 0.30 -6.36 10.66
C PHE A 78 -0.66 -7.53 10.65
N HIS A 79 -0.58 -8.42 11.64
CA HIS A 79 -1.52 -9.53 11.78
C HIS A 79 -2.96 -9.01 11.93
N ASN A 80 -3.16 -7.99 12.77
CA ASN A 80 -4.47 -7.37 12.96
C ASN A 80 -4.99 -6.74 11.65
N LEU A 81 -4.15 -6.04 10.89
CA LEU A 81 -4.51 -5.48 9.58
C LEU A 81 -4.96 -6.58 8.60
N ASP A 82 -4.19 -7.67 8.50
CA ASP A 82 -4.53 -8.81 7.67
C ASP A 82 -5.88 -9.43 8.07
N ASN A 83 -6.10 -9.65 9.37
CA ASN A 83 -7.37 -10.16 9.89
C ASN A 83 -8.54 -9.24 9.55
N ASP A 84 -8.37 -7.94 9.79
CA ASP A 84 -9.40 -6.93 9.61
C ASP A 84 -9.82 -6.79 8.14
N ILE A 85 -8.86 -6.73 7.21
CA ILE A 85 -9.12 -6.69 5.76
C ILE A 85 -9.96 -7.90 5.33
N HIS A 86 -9.64 -9.10 5.82
CA HIS A 86 -10.38 -10.31 5.50
C HIS A 86 -11.78 -10.31 6.10
N GLU A 87 -11.94 -9.84 7.33
CA GLU A 87 -13.25 -9.71 7.95
C GLU A 87 -14.14 -8.74 7.16
N VAL A 88 -13.56 -7.63 6.69
CA VAL A 88 -14.23 -6.64 5.84
C VAL A 88 -14.73 -7.28 4.55
N LEU A 89 -13.87 -8.00 3.84
CA LEU A 89 -14.30 -8.71 2.63
C LEU A 89 -15.39 -9.73 2.93
N ASN A 90 -15.27 -10.49 4.02
CA ASN A 90 -16.23 -11.55 4.39
C ASN A 90 -17.65 -11.03 4.64
N PHE A 91 -17.79 -9.80 5.15
CA PHE A 91 -19.12 -9.22 5.29
C PHE A 91 -19.62 -8.47 4.05
N CYS A 92 -18.79 -8.22 3.03
CA CYS A 92 -19.24 -7.66 1.76
C CYS A 92 -19.79 -8.77 0.84
N HIS A 93 -20.96 -8.55 0.23
CA HIS A 93 -21.64 -9.55 -0.61
C HIS A 93 -21.96 -9.03 -2.02
N GLY A 94 -22.03 -9.93 -3.00
CA GLY A 94 -22.35 -9.62 -4.40
C GLY A 94 -21.41 -8.58 -5.01
N SER A 95 -21.93 -7.72 -5.87
CA SER A 95 -21.15 -6.68 -6.56
C SER A 95 -20.37 -5.73 -5.64
N LEU A 96 -20.79 -5.56 -4.38
CA LEU A 96 -20.02 -4.78 -3.41
C LEU A 96 -18.69 -5.46 -3.09
N ARG A 97 -18.72 -6.77 -2.85
CA ARG A 97 -17.52 -7.55 -2.55
C ARG A 97 -16.53 -7.43 -3.68
N ASP A 98 -17.00 -7.57 -4.92
CA ASP A 98 -16.15 -7.49 -6.12
C ASP A 98 -15.48 -6.11 -6.22
N LEU A 99 -16.24 -5.02 -6.01
CA LEU A 99 -15.70 -3.66 -6.04
C LEU A 99 -14.70 -3.36 -4.92
N VAL A 100 -14.91 -3.92 -3.73
CA VAL A 100 -13.98 -3.76 -2.60
C VAL A 100 -12.74 -4.62 -2.81
N ALA A 101 -12.89 -5.85 -3.34
CA ALA A 101 -11.79 -6.76 -3.64
C ALA A 101 -10.79 -6.13 -4.62
N ILE A 102 -11.26 -5.42 -5.66
CA ILE A 102 -10.38 -4.67 -6.57
C ILE A 102 -9.39 -3.75 -5.82
N TYR A 103 -9.86 -3.10 -4.75
CA TYR A 103 -9.00 -2.24 -3.94
C TYR A 103 -8.10 -3.05 -3.01
N VAL A 104 -8.63 -4.12 -2.39
CA VAL A 104 -7.92 -4.95 -1.42
C VAL A 104 -6.81 -5.80 -2.05
N ASP A 105 -6.94 -6.21 -3.31
CA ASP A 105 -5.94 -7.03 -4.01
C ASP A 105 -4.52 -6.44 -3.92
N ARG A 106 -4.39 -5.11 -3.79
CA ARG A 106 -3.10 -4.43 -3.58
C ARG A 106 -2.28 -5.02 -2.43
N PHE A 107 -2.92 -5.47 -1.35
CA PHE A 107 -2.21 -5.98 -0.17
C PHE A 107 -1.52 -7.31 -0.47
N ASP A 108 -2.08 -8.15 -1.33
CA ASP A 108 -1.44 -9.38 -1.79
C ASP A 108 -0.26 -9.09 -2.72
N TYR A 109 -0.38 -8.08 -3.61
CA TYR A 109 0.75 -7.64 -4.45
C TYR A 109 1.87 -7.02 -3.61
N GLU A 110 1.56 -6.21 -2.59
CA GLU A 110 2.57 -5.69 -1.65
C GLU A 110 3.23 -6.83 -0.86
N LYS A 111 2.46 -7.85 -0.44
CA LYS A 111 3.02 -9.04 0.24
C LYS A 111 3.94 -9.84 -0.67
N ALA A 112 3.59 -10.01 -1.94
CA ALA A 112 4.46 -10.64 -2.95
C ALA A 112 5.79 -9.87 -3.10
N LYS A 113 5.74 -8.53 -3.18
CA LYS A 113 6.94 -7.69 -3.25
C LYS A 113 7.79 -7.79 -1.98
N THR A 114 7.17 -7.84 -0.80
CA THR A 114 7.88 -8.04 0.47
C THR A 114 8.64 -9.37 0.48
N VAL A 115 8.04 -10.45 -0.02
CA VAL A 115 8.69 -11.76 -0.16
C VAL A 115 9.87 -11.69 -1.13
N LEU A 116 9.69 -11.09 -2.31
CA LEU A 116 10.76 -10.91 -3.29
C LEU A 116 11.93 -10.10 -2.72
N ARG A 117 11.65 -9.02 -1.97
CA ARG A 117 12.67 -8.22 -1.27
C ARG A 117 13.45 -9.03 -0.24
N ALA A 118 12.75 -9.84 0.56
CA ALA A 118 13.39 -10.67 1.58
C ALA A 118 14.35 -11.69 0.95
N ILE A 119 13.90 -12.37 -0.11
CA ILE A 119 14.69 -13.36 -0.85
C ILE A 119 15.89 -12.69 -1.55
N ASN A 120 15.65 -11.59 -2.27
CA ASN A 120 16.71 -10.83 -2.95
C ASN A 120 17.76 -10.27 -1.98
N GLY A 121 17.32 -9.87 -0.78
CA GLY A 121 18.21 -9.37 0.28
C GLY A 121 19.00 -10.46 1.01
N GLY A 122 18.73 -11.73 0.73
CA GLY A 122 19.37 -12.86 1.41
C GLY A 122 18.98 -12.97 2.89
N ALA A 123 17.77 -12.54 3.26
CA ALA A 123 17.27 -12.73 4.61
C ALA A 123 17.19 -14.23 4.93
N SER A 124 17.66 -14.64 6.10
CA SER A 124 17.55 -16.03 6.54
C SER A 124 16.08 -16.40 6.79
N ASP A 125 15.77 -17.70 6.71
CA ASP A 125 14.45 -18.23 7.05
C ASP A 125 13.99 -17.77 8.44
N GLU A 126 14.92 -17.73 9.40
CA GLU A 126 14.67 -17.22 10.76
C GLU A 126 14.24 -15.74 10.75
N ILE A 127 14.97 -14.86 10.05
CA ILE A 127 14.59 -13.44 9.94
C ILE A 127 13.23 -13.28 9.26
N ILE A 128 12.97 -14.09 8.22
CA ILE A 128 11.70 -14.03 7.51
C ILE A 128 10.56 -14.47 8.44
N GLU A 129 10.71 -15.55 9.19
CA GLU A 129 9.70 -16.07 10.12
C GLU A 129 9.53 -15.20 11.38
N ASP A 130 10.57 -14.52 11.81
CA ASP A 130 10.52 -13.69 13.02
C ASP A 130 10.07 -12.27 12.74
N GLN A 131 10.43 -11.68 11.59
CA GLN A 131 10.25 -10.24 11.37
C GLN A 131 9.37 -9.87 10.18
N ILE A 132 9.23 -10.74 9.18
CA ILE A 132 8.58 -10.40 7.90
C ILE A 132 7.24 -11.11 7.73
N LEU A 133 7.23 -12.43 7.95
CA LEU A 133 6.09 -13.31 7.78
C LEU A 133 5.87 -14.20 9.02
N PRO A 134 5.54 -13.62 10.19
CA PRO A 134 5.29 -14.38 11.40
C PRO A 134 4.27 -15.52 11.23
N PRO A 135 4.60 -16.79 11.56
CA PRO A 135 3.73 -17.96 11.34
C PRO A 135 2.43 -17.96 12.15
N GLU A 136 2.35 -17.22 13.26
CA GLU A 136 1.13 -17.04 14.05
C GLU A 136 -0.01 -16.43 13.23
N ASN A 137 0.35 -15.60 12.24
CA ASN A 137 -0.59 -15.22 11.20
C ASN A 137 -0.64 -16.34 10.16
N THR A 138 -1.65 -17.19 10.26
CA THR A 138 -1.85 -18.36 9.36
C THR A 138 -1.95 -18.00 7.88
N ARG A 139 -2.19 -16.73 7.53
CA ARG A 139 -2.15 -16.26 6.14
C ARG A 139 -0.75 -16.15 5.57
N ASN A 140 0.27 -16.20 6.42
CA ASN A 140 1.67 -16.24 6.01
C ASN A 140 2.10 -17.65 5.59
N SER A 141 1.38 -18.70 5.97
CA SER A 141 1.77 -20.09 5.67
C SER A 141 2.07 -20.37 4.19
N PRO A 142 1.27 -19.88 3.21
CA PRO A 142 1.61 -20.09 1.80
C PRO A 142 2.89 -19.37 1.36
N TRP A 143 3.19 -18.22 1.95
CA TRP A 143 4.39 -17.44 1.64
C TRP A 143 5.63 -18.03 2.30
N LEU A 144 5.51 -18.50 3.54
CA LEU A 144 6.56 -19.25 4.23
C LEU A 144 6.90 -20.56 3.50
N ALA A 145 5.90 -21.26 2.95
CA ALA A 145 6.15 -22.44 2.14
C ALA A 145 6.98 -22.14 0.89
N ILE A 146 6.74 -21.00 0.24
CA ILE A 146 7.55 -20.53 -0.91
C ILE A 146 8.97 -20.24 -0.44
N VAL A 147 9.14 -19.37 0.56
CA VAL A 147 10.47 -18.96 1.07
C VAL A 147 11.33 -20.17 1.40
N ARG A 148 10.82 -21.10 2.20
CA ARG A 148 11.54 -22.30 2.67
C ARG A 148 11.94 -23.28 1.56
N SER A 149 11.35 -23.16 0.37
CA SER A 149 11.57 -24.12 -0.73
C SER A 149 12.31 -23.52 -1.91
N THR A 150 12.87 -22.31 -1.76
CA THR A 150 13.45 -21.56 -2.88
C THR A 150 14.78 -20.91 -2.51
N GLU A 151 15.77 -21.07 -3.38
CA GLU A 151 17.05 -20.39 -3.32
C GLU A 151 17.11 -19.27 -4.38
N GLY A 152 16.77 -18.06 -3.94
CA GLY A 152 16.82 -16.88 -4.81
C GLY A 152 15.55 -16.63 -5.63
N LEU A 153 15.59 -15.55 -6.42
CA LEU A 153 14.42 -15.02 -7.13
C LEU A 153 13.84 -15.96 -8.21
N PRO A 154 14.64 -16.67 -9.04
CA PRO A 154 14.08 -17.52 -10.09
C PRO A 154 13.19 -18.65 -9.53
N GLU A 155 13.66 -19.34 -8.51
CA GLU A 155 12.91 -20.42 -7.85
C GLU A 155 11.66 -19.87 -7.13
N ALA A 156 11.76 -18.70 -6.50
CA ALA A 156 10.61 -18.02 -5.90
C ALA A 156 9.50 -17.72 -6.92
N VAL A 157 9.88 -17.25 -8.12
CA VAL A 157 8.93 -17.00 -9.22
C VAL A 157 8.27 -18.30 -9.69
N GLU A 158 9.04 -19.39 -9.82
CA GLU A 158 8.52 -20.70 -10.21
C GLU A 158 7.54 -21.26 -9.16
N ALA A 159 7.89 -21.18 -7.87
CA ALA A 159 7.03 -21.58 -6.76
C ALA A 159 5.71 -20.78 -6.70
N MET A 160 5.72 -19.54 -7.18
CA MET A 160 4.54 -18.68 -7.28
C MET A 160 3.73 -18.87 -8.58
N SER A 161 4.15 -19.70 -9.53
CA SER A 161 3.53 -19.83 -10.87
C SER A 161 2.02 -20.12 -10.88
N GLY A 162 1.47 -20.69 -9.79
CA GLY A 162 0.04 -20.92 -9.60
C GLY A 162 -0.78 -19.66 -9.32
N THR A 163 -0.16 -18.52 -9.02
CA THR A 163 -0.82 -17.28 -8.62
C THR A 163 -0.88 -16.25 -9.75
N PRO A 164 -1.73 -15.21 -9.66
CA PRO A 164 -1.74 -14.13 -10.64
C PRO A 164 -0.38 -13.42 -10.79
N TRP A 165 0.32 -13.17 -9.68
CA TRP A 165 1.62 -12.50 -9.68
C TRP A 165 2.73 -13.40 -10.21
N GLY A 166 2.79 -14.68 -9.84
CA GLY A 166 3.80 -15.59 -10.38
C GLY A 166 3.68 -15.76 -11.90
N LYS A 167 2.46 -15.82 -12.43
CA LYS A 167 2.20 -15.82 -13.89
C LYS A 167 2.64 -14.55 -14.59
N THR A 168 2.67 -13.41 -13.90
CA THR A 168 3.19 -12.15 -14.45
C THR A 168 4.70 -12.17 -14.47
N LEU A 169 5.32 -12.57 -13.37
CA LEU A 169 6.77 -12.63 -13.23
C LEU A 169 7.40 -13.66 -14.17
N SER A 170 6.75 -14.81 -14.38
CA SER A 170 7.22 -15.86 -15.30
C SER A 170 7.23 -15.46 -16.78
N LYS A 171 6.64 -14.31 -17.12
CA LYS A 171 6.63 -13.76 -18.50
C LYS A 171 7.77 -12.77 -18.75
N LEU A 172 8.52 -12.40 -17.71
CA LEU A 172 9.70 -11.57 -17.85
C LEU A 172 10.80 -12.41 -18.51
N GLU A 173 11.48 -11.81 -19.49
CA GLU A 173 12.56 -12.47 -20.22
C GLU A 173 13.91 -12.25 -19.52
N GLY A 174 14.83 -13.21 -19.66
CA GLY A 174 16.18 -13.13 -19.09
C GLY A 174 16.21 -13.25 -17.56
N GLU A 175 17.11 -12.52 -16.93
CA GLU A 175 17.25 -12.42 -15.47
C GLU A 175 16.78 -11.03 -15.01
N PRO A 176 15.47 -10.83 -14.83
CA PRO A 176 14.95 -9.51 -14.47
C PRO A 176 15.41 -9.10 -13.08
N SER A 177 15.72 -7.81 -12.91
CA SER A 177 16.08 -7.26 -11.61
C SER A 177 14.86 -7.22 -10.66
N LEU A 178 15.11 -7.12 -9.36
CA LEU A 178 14.02 -6.94 -8.38
C LEU A 178 13.13 -5.73 -8.73
N GLU A 179 13.72 -4.63 -9.19
CA GLU A 179 12.97 -3.44 -9.62
C GLU A 179 12.04 -3.75 -10.79
N GLU A 180 12.50 -4.54 -11.77
CA GLU A 180 11.70 -4.95 -12.93
C GLU A 180 10.54 -5.85 -12.51
N MET A 181 10.79 -6.79 -11.59
CA MET A 181 9.77 -7.64 -11.02
C MET A 181 8.69 -6.82 -10.28
N GLU A 182 9.10 -5.91 -9.39
CA GLU A 182 8.16 -5.05 -8.64
C GLU A 182 7.34 -4.15 -9.55
N ASN A 183 7.97 -3.57 -10.57
CA ASN A 183 7.29 -2.76 -11.57
C ASN A 183 6.26 -3.57 -12.38
N ALA A 184 6.61 -4.81 -12.77
CA ALA A 184 5.69 -5.71 -13.45
C ALA A 184 4.46 -6.06 -12.59
N LEU A 185 4.67 -6.26 -11.29
CA LEU A 185 3.59 -6.48 -10.32
C LEU A 185 2.67 -5.26 -10.17
N ASP A 186 3.23 -4.06 -10.03
CA ASP A 186 2.46 -2.82 -9.98
C ASP A 186 1.62 -2.62 -11.27
N MET A 187 2.24 -2.80 -12.44
CA MET A 187 1.55 -2.71 -13.74
C MET A 187 0.41 -3.72 -13.87
N GLN A 188 0.65 -4.97 -13.44
CA GLN A 188 -0.35 -6.03 -13.47
C GLN A 188 -1.55 -5.67 -12.60
N TYR A 189 -1.30 -5.26 -11.35
CA TYR A 189 -2.35 -4.87 -10.41
C TYR A 189 -3.22 -3.74 -11.01
N PHE A 190 -2.60 -2.65 -11.46
CA PHE A 190 -3.36 -1.51 -11.99
C PHE A 190 -4.10 -1.83 -13.30
N ARG A 191 -3.51 -2.62 -14.20
CA ARG A 191 -4.19 -3.07 -15.42
C ARG A 191 -5.46 -3.86 -15.07
N ASN A 192 -5.31 -4.84 -14.19
CA ASN A 192 -6.41 -5.69 -13.73
C ASN A 192 -7.50 -4.87 -13.04
N ALA A 193 -7.11 -3.98 -12.11
CA ALA A 193 -8.04 -3.13 -11.40
C ALA A 193 -8.82 -2.20 -12.34
N ILE A 194 -8.16 -1.59 -13.33
CA ILE A 194 -8.85 -0.76 -14.34
C ILE A 194 -9.82 -1.59 -15.18
N GLU A 195 -9.40 -2.77 -15.64
CA GLU A 195 -10.23 -3.65 -16.45
C GLU A 195 -11.49 -4.09 -15.69
N ALA A 196 -11.32 -4.55 -14.46
CA ALA A 196 -12.42 -4.97 -13.59
C ALA A 196 -13.43 -3.84 -13.32
N VAL A 197 -12.96 -2.60 -13.10
CA VAL A 197 -13.87 -1.46 -12.92
C VAL A 197 -14.54 -1.04 -14.25
N LYS A 198 -13.89 -1.21 -15.40
CA LYS A 198 -14.51 -0.91 -16.70
C LYS A 198 -15.61 -1.91 -17.06
N SER A 199 -15.44 -3.19 -16.72
CA SER A 199 -16.38 -4.26 -17.08
C SER A 199 -17.70 -4.23 -16.30
N GLY A 200 -17.83 -3.44 -15.24
CA GLY A 200 -19.13 -3.18 -14.60
C GLY A 200 -19.06 -2.39 -13.30
N GLY A 201 -18.19 -1.39 -13.23
CA GLY A 201 -17.82 -0.74 -11.98
C GLY A 201 -18.29 0.70 -11.76
N GLU A 202 -17.75 1.27 -10.70
CA GLU A 202 -18.05 2.60 -10.17
C GLU A 202 -17.09 3.64 -10.77
N LYS A 203 -17.61 4.63 -11.52
CA LYS A 203 -16.80 5.66 -12.21
C LYS A 203 -15.83 6.41 -11.29
N ARG A 204 -16.22 6.62 -10.03
CA ARG A 204 -15.36 7.25 -9.03
C ARG A 204 -14.18 6.37 -8.62
N LEU A 205 -14.34 5.04 -8.61
CA LEU A 205 -13.27 4.10 -8.30
C LEU A 205 -12.26 4.07 -9.45
N LEU A 206 -12.73 4.07 -10.70
CA LEU A 206 -11.86 4.25 -11.87
C LEU A 206 -11.09 5.57 -11.76
N ARG A 207 -11.77 6.66 -11.41
CA ARG A 207 -11.09 7.94 -11.21
C ARG A 207 -10.02 7.87 -10.12
N TYR A 208 -10.30 7.24 -8.98
CA TYR A 208 -9.33 7.06 -7.90
C TYR A 208 -8.09 6.29 -8.37
N LEU A 209 -8.27 5.12 -9.00
CA LEU A 209 -7.18 4.29 -9.50
C LEU A 209 -6.31 5.03 -10.52
N ARG A 210 -6.92 5.81 -11.43
CA ARG A 210 -6.16 6.59 -12.43
C ARG A 210 -5.34 7.71 -11.79
N VAL A 211 -5.87 8.38 -10.76
CA VAL A 211 -5.11 9.37 -9.97
C VAL A 211 -3.96 8.70 -9.22
N GLU A 212 -4.19 7.52 -8.66
CA GLU A 212 -3.16 6.75 -7.96
C GLU A 212 -2.01 6.36 -8.89
N ILE A 213 -2.32 5.93 -10.13
CA ILE A 213 -1.32 5.67 -11.18
C ILE A 213 -0.50 6.91 -11.49
N ASP A 214 -1.13 8.08 -11.69
CA ASP A 214 -0.42 9.32 -11.98
C ASP A 214 0.52 9.72 -10.82
N HIS A 215 0.08 9.55 -9.56
CA HIS A 215 0.90 9.82 -8.38
C HIS A 215 2.09 8.84 -8.27
N ARG A 216 1.86 7.54 -8.53
CA ARG A 216 2.91 6.51 -8.51
C ARG A 216 3.94 6.77 -9.60
N ASN A 217 3.48 7.12 -10.81
CA ASN A 217 4.35 7.51 -11.91
C ASN A 217 5.20 8.73 -11.56
N LEU A 218 4.63 9.77 -10.95
CA LEU A 218 5.41 10.94 -10.50
C LEU A 218 6.55 10.53 -9.55
N ILE A 219 6.26 9.74 -8.52
CA ILE A 219 7.29 9.25 -7.58
C ILE A 219 8.34 8.39 -8.28
N ASN A 220 7.92 7.48 -9.16
CA ASN A 220 8.82 6.61 -9.90
C ASN A 220 9.77 7.42 -10.80
N GLN A 221 9.25 8.46 -11.48
CA GLN A 221 10.05 9.32 -12.36
C GLN A 221 11.02 10.20 -11.58
N LEU A 222 10.61 10.77 -10.43
CA LEU A 222 11.52 11.50 -9.54
C LEU A 222 12.63 10.60 -8.99
N ARG A 223 12.30 9.39 -8.55
CA ARG A 223 13.29 8.40 -8.10
C ARG A 223 14.27 8.04 -9.21
N ALA A 224 13.76 7.67 -10.37
CA ALA A 224 14.59 7.28 -11.51
C ALA A 224 15.48 8.44 -11.99
N LEU A 225 14.98 9.67 -11.96
CA LEU A 225 15.77 10.86 -12.25
C LEU A 225 16.95 11.03 -11.29
N ARG A 226 16.74 10.87 -9.98
CA ARG A 226 17.80 10.97 -8.96
C ARG A 226 18.82 9.83 -9.04
N LEU A 227 18.41 8.66 -9.52
CA LEU A 227 19.30 7.52 -9.75
C LEU A 227 20.06 7.60 -11.10
N GLY A 228 19.85 8.66 -11.88
CA GLY A 228 20.48 8.80 -13.21
C GLY A 228 19.98 7.77 -14.23
N THR A 229 18.79 7.22 -14.04
CA THR A 229 18.19 6.22 -14.92
C THR A 229 17.96 6.80 -16.31
N SER A 230 18.30 6.04 -17.36
CA SER A 230 18.15 6.48 -18.75
C SER A 230 16.69 6.81 -19.10
N GLN A 231 16.49 7.73 -20.06
CA GLN A 231 15.15 8.07 -20.54
C GLN A 231 14.37 6.86 -21.05
N GLU A 232 15.03 5.91 -21.72
CA GLU A 232 14.40 4.68 -22.19
C GLU A 232 13.86 3.84 -21.03
N LYS A 233 14.69 3.62 -20.00
CA LYS A 233 14.28 2.88 -18.81
C LYS A 233 13.18 3.63 -18.04
N ARG A 234 13.28 4.95 -17.93
CA ARG A 234 12.22 5.80 -17.36
C ARG A 234 10.89 5.66 -18.08
N ASN A 235 10.89 5.58 -19.42
CA ASN A 235 9.66 5.30 -20.17
C ASN A 235 9.12 3.89 -19.89
N SER A 236 10.01 2.90 -19.74
CA SER A 236 9.61 1.50 -19.52
C SER A 236 8.95 1.25 -18.16
N ILE A 237 9.20 2.08 -17.14
CA ILE A 237 8.61 1.95 -15.79
C ILE A 237 7.31 2.75 -15.62
N VAL A 238 6.80 3.39 -16.67
CA VAL A 238 5.53 4.13 -16.61
C VAL A 238 4.37 3.14 -16.53
N ILE A 239 3.63 3.20 -15.43
CA ILE A 239 2.40 2.44 -15.25
C ILE A 239 1.31 3.03 -16.16
N PRO A 240 0.77 2.26 -17.12
CA PRO A 240 -0.24 2.75 -18.05
C PRO A 240 -1.62 2.90 -17.39
N GLY A 241 -2.48 3.74 -17.97
CA GLY A 241 -3.88 3.87 -17.56
C GLY A 241 -4.18 5.10 -16.69
N GLY A 242 -3.19 5.93 -16.39
CA GLY A 242 -3.34 7.22 -15.71
C GLY A 242 -4.24 8.23 -16.44
N ARG A 243 -4.35 9.45 -15.90
CA ARG A 243 -5.10 10.55 -16.51
C ARG A 243 -4.21 11.50 -17.31
N ILE A 244 -2.91 11.53 -17.01
CA ILE A 244 -1.95 12.39 -17.70
C ILE A 244 -1.83 11.98 -19.17
N GLU A 245 -1.80 12.97 -20.05
CA GLU A 245 -1.68 12.81 -21.49
C GLU A 245 -0.31 12.21 -21.87
N SER A 246 -0.29 11.32 -22.88
CA SER A 246 0.95 10.63 -23.29
C SER A 246 2.07 11.57 -23.72
N ALA A 247 1.72 12.73 -24.31
CA ALA A 247 2.68 13.77 -24.66
C ALA A 247 3.37 14.36 -23.43
N ILE A 248 2.64 14.56 -22.33
CA ILE A 248 3.18 15.07 -21.06
C ILE A 248 4.01 14.00 -20.37
N ILE A 249 3.59 12.74 -20.37
CA ILE A 249 4.40 11.63 -19.87
C ILE A 249 5.77 11.57 -20.56
N LYS A 250 5.82 11.75 -21.89
CA LYS A 250 7.10 11.80 -22.62
C LYS A 250 7.98 12.97 -22.17
N GLN A 251 7.39 14.13 -21.89
CA GLN A 251 8.12 15.30 -21.35
C GLN A 251 8.67 15.00 -19.96
N ILE A 252 7.86 14.42 -19.07
CA ILE A 252 8.27 13.97 -17.73
C ILE A 252 9.45 12.99 -17.82
N CYS A 253 9.38 12.00 -18.71
CA CYS A 253 10.46 11.02 -18.91
C CYS A 253 11.73 11.64 -19.54
N SER A 254 11.67 12.88 -20.04
CA SER A 254 12.80 13.63 -20.62
C SER A 254 13.35 14.70 -19.67
N ALA A 255 12.76 14.89 -18.49
CA ALA A 255 13.20 15.90 -17.53
C ALA A 255 14.62 15.64 -17.04
N ASN A 256 15.39 16.71 -16.79
CA ASN A 256 16.78 16.61 -16.33
C ASN A 256 16.93 16.88 -14.82
N ASN A 257 15.90 17.43 -14.19
CA ASN A 257 15.87 17.73 -12.76
C ASN A 257 14.41 17.79 -12.27
N ASP A 258 14.22 17.84 -10.95
CA ASP A 258 12.89 17.86 -10.32
C ASP A 258 12.04 19.04 -10.79
N SER A 259 12.64 20.21 -11.05
CA SER A 259 11.93 21.41 -11.50
C SER A 259 11.36 21.23 -12.90
N ASP A 260 12.16 20.74 -13.85
CA ASP A 260 11.71 20.43 -15.21
C ASP A 260 10.53 19.43 -15.19
N LEU A 261 10.63 18.43 -14.31
CA LEU A 261 9.62 17.39 -14.16
C LEU A 261 8.31 17.97 -13.61
N ILE A 262 8.38 18.77 -12.55
CA ILE A 262 7.22 19.43 -11.94
C ILE A 262 6.58 20.43 -12.90
N GLU A 263 7.38 21.17 -13.66
CA GLU A 263 6.87 22.08 -14.69
C GLU A 263 6.11 21.29 -15.77
N ALA A 264 6.68 20.19 -16.26
CA ALA A 264 6.04 19.35 -17.27
C ALA A 264 4.70 18.78 -16.78
N ILE A 265 4.66 18.19 -15.58
CA ILE A 265 3.41 17.60 -15.05
C ILE A 265 2.35 18.66 -14.73
N SER A 266 2.75 19.87 -14.32
CA SER A 266 1.85 20.99 -14.02
C SER A 266 1.10 21.51 -15.25
N ARG A 267 1.55 21.18 -16.46
CA ARG A 267 0.83 21.48 -17.71
C ARG A 267 -0.38 20.56 -17.92
N SER A 268 -0.47 19.44 -17.22
CA SER A 268 -1.63 18.54 -17.33
C SER A 268 -2.79 19.06 -16.50
N SER A 269 -3.88 19.42 -17.17
CA SER A 269 -5.15 19.77 -16.51
C SER A 269 -5.77 18.62 -15.70
N SER A 270 -5.29 17.39 -15.93
CA SER A 270 -5.77 16.18 -15.27
C SER A 270 -5.04 15.85 -13.97
N PHE A 271 -3.94 16.56 -13.68
CA PHE A 271 -3.12 16.37 -12.49
C PHE A 271 -3.24 17.57 -11.55
N ASP A 272 -3.37 17.33 -10.26
CA ASP A 272 -3.38 18.39 -9.26
C ASP A 272 -1.96 18.65 -8.76
N SER A 273 -1.30 19.67 -9.33
CA SER A 273 0.08 20.07 -9.00
C SER A 273 0.20 20.92 -7.74
N SER A 274 -0.91 21.27 -7.07
CA SER A 274 -0.86 22.14 -5.88
C SER A 274 0.05 21.56 -4.78
N GLY A 275 0.95 22.39 -4.25
CA GLY A 275 1.88 21.99 -3.21
C GLY A 275 3.15 21.26 -3.70
N LEU A 276 3.29 20.93 -4.99
CA LEU A 276 4.51 20.29 -5.50
C LEU A 276 5.76 21.17 -5.35
N ASP A 277 5.62 22.49 -5.43
CA ASP A 277 6.75 23.42 -5.24
C ASP A 277 7.28 23.37 -3.81
N ILE A 278 6.37 23.37 -2.82
CA ILE A 278 6.72 23.24 -1.40
C ILE A 278 7.35 21.86 -1.13
N ALA A 279 6.77 20.80 -1.70
CA ALA A 279 7.33 19.46 -1.59
C ALA A 279 8.73 19.38 -2.21
N MET A 280 8.98 20.06 -3.33
CA MET A 280 10.30 20.14 -3.95
C MET A 280 11.33 20.81 -3.06
N GLU A 281 10.98 21.95 -2.46
CA GLU A 281 11.87 22.68 -1.54
C GLU A 281 12.27 21.80 -0.35
N LYS A 282 11.28 21.21 0.34
CA LYS A 282 11.53 20.28 1.46
C LYS A 282 12.29 19.04 1.04
N SER A 283 12.00 18.52 -0.15
CA SER A 283 12.67 17.32 -0.68
C SER A 283 14.14 17.56 -0.96
N LYS A 284 14.52 18.78 -1.39
CA LYS A 284 15.91 19.21 -1.52
C LYS A 284 16.59 19.38 -0.17
N GLU A 285 15.89 19.95 0.81
CA GLU A 285 16.40 20.14 2.18
C GLU A 285 16.67 18.80 2.87
N HIS A 286 15.73 17.86 2.80
CA HIS A 286 15.82 16.56 3.47
C HIS A 286 16.63 15.52 2.67
N GLY A 287 16.91 15.77 1.39
CA GLY A 287 17.53 14.78 0.50
C GLY A 287 16.67 13.54 0.22
N SER A 288 15.37 13.57 0.55
CA SER A 288 14.44 12.44 0.45
C SER A 288 13.24 12.76 -0.45
N LEU A 289 12.58 11.75 -1.02
CA LEU A 289 11.33 11.89 -1.76
C LEU A 289 10.09 11.95 -0.85
N ASP A 290 10.25 11.78 0.46
CA ASP A 290 9.15 11.71 1.42
C ASP A 290 8.17 12.90 1.33
N PRO A 291 8.61 14.18 1.20
CA PRO A 291 7.69 15.29 1.07
C PRO A 291 6.73 15.18 -0.13
N TYR A 292 7.19 14.59 -1.24
CA TYR A 292 6.31 14.29 -2.37
C TYR A 292 5.36 13.14 -2.06
N ALA A 293 5.88 12.07 -1.45
CA ALA A 293 5.08 10.89 -1.12
C ALA A 293 3.95 11.23 -0.14
N GLU A 294 4.24 12.01 0.89
CA GLU A 294 3.30 12.54 1.90
C GLU A 294 2.24 13.42 1.25
N LEU A 295 2.63 14.43 0.44
CA LEU A 295 1.69 15.29 -0.27
C LEU A 295 0.72 14.48 -1.14
N LEU A 296 1.25 13.56 -1.94
CA LEU A 296 0.44 12.74 -2.84
C LEU A 296 -0.44 11.73 -2.07
N SER A 297 0.03 11.23 -0.92
CA SER A 297 -0.72 10.41 0.03
C SER A 297 -1.93 11.18 0.57
N HIS A 298 -1.71 12.38 1.13
CA HIS A 298 -2.77 13.25 1.65
C HIS A 298 -3.82 13.60 0.58
N LYS A 299 -3.40 13.87 -0.66
CA LYS A 299 -4.34 14.11 -1.77
C LYS A 299 -5.20 12.90 -2.08
N ARG A 300 -4.62 11.69 -2.12
CA ARG A 300 -5.38 10.44 -2.32
C ARG A 300 -6.34 10.18 -1.18
N HIS A 301 -5.90 10.36 0.07
CA HIS A 301 -6.74 10.21 1.24
C HIS A 301 -7.93 11.18 1.22
N SER A 302 -7.67 12.45 0.92
CA SER A 302 -8.69 13.50 0.79
C SER A 302 -9.70 13.19 -0.31
N LEU A 303 -9.24 12.67 -1.46
CA LEU A 303 -10.10 12.25 -2.56
C LEU A 303 -11.02 11.09 -2.15
N LEU A 304 -10.46 10.06 -1.49
CA LEU A 304 -11.21 8.90 -1.03
C LEU A 304 -12.23 9.28 0.05
N LYS A 305 -11.82 10.13 1.00
CA LYS A 305 -12.68 10.73 2.02
C LYS A 305 -13.86 11.45 1.37
N LYS A 306 -13.60 12.31 0.38
CA LYS A 306 -14.65 13.01 -0.39
C LYS A 306 -15.61 12.03 -1.08
N PHE A 307 -15.12 10.96 -1.70
CA PHE A 307 -15.99 9.95 -2.33
C PHE A 307 -16.83 9.20 -1.32
N SER A 308 -16.27 8.84 -0.16
CA SER A 308 -17.01 8.21 0.93
C SER A 308 -18.15 9.09 1.45
N TYR A 309 -17.97 10.42 1.54
CA TYR A 309 -19.04 11.34 1.92
C TYR A 309 -20.09 11.55 0.84
N LEU A 310 -19.65 11.76 -0.41
CA LEU A 310 -20.56 11.99 -1.56
C LEU A 310 -21.31 10.73 -1.99
N SER A 311 -20.86 9.55 -1.57
CA SER A 311 -21.45 8.27 -1.92
C SER A 311 -21.53 7.38 -0.67
N PRO A 312 -22.37 7.73 0.31
CA PRO A 312 -22.41 7.09 1.62
C PRO A 312 -23.00 5.67 1.62
N ILE A 313 -23.59 5.24 0.50
CA ILE A 313 -24.17 3.92 0.24
C ILE A 313 -23.54 3.42 -1.07
N SER A 314 -22.30 2.97 -0.98
CA SER A 314 -21.45 2.60 -2.13
C SER A 314 -20.27 1.75 -1.61
N PRO A 315 -19.29 1.32 -2.44
CA PRO A 315 -18.06 0.72 -1.90
C PRO A 315 -17.16 1.71 -1.14
N PHE A 316 -17.32 3.03 -1.32
CA PHE A 316 -16.37 4.00 -0.76
C PHE A 316 -16.28 4.06 0.76
N PRO A 317 -17.37 3.97 1.55
CA PRO A 317 -17.27 3.87 3.00
C PRO A 317 -16.41 2.68 3.46
N VAL A 318 -16.48 1.55 2.74
CA VAL A 318 -15.69 0.35 3.06
C VAL A 318 -14.23 0.56 2.68
N ILE A 319 -13.96 0.99 1.44
CA ILE A 319 -12.60 1.26 0.95
C ILE A 319 -11.91 2.33 1.81
N HIS A 320 -12.62 3.40 2.18
CA HIS A 320 -12.11 4.46 3.03
C HIS A 320 -11.79 3.97 4.44
N TYR A 321 -12.59 3.06 5.00
CA TYR A 321 -12.25 2.43 6.27
C TYR A 321 -10.94 1.63 6.17
N ILE A 322 -10.80 0.79 5.13
CA ILE A 322 -9.59 -0.01 4.91
C ILE A 322 -8.35 0.89 4.80
N GLU A 323 -8.42 1.98 4.03
CA GLU A 323 -7.32 2.95 3.92
C GLU A 323 -7.00 3.61 5.27
N CYS A 324 -8.02 4.02 6.04
CA CYS A 324 -7.81 4.58 7.37
C CYS A 324 -7.16 3.56 8.32
N LYS A 325 -7.55 2.29 8.27
CA LYS A 325 -6.97 1.23 9.10
C LYS A 325 -5.52 0.95 8.72
N ALA A 326 -5.21 0.88 7.43
CA ALA A 326 -3.83 0.73 6.95
C ALA A 326 -2.96 1.92 7.36
N LEU A 327 -3.50 3.14 7.30
CA LEU A 327 -2.83 4.35 7.76
C LEU A 327 -2.57 4.34 9.27
N GLU A 328 -3.57 3.98 10.08
CA GLU A 328 -3.41 3.82 11.53
C GLU A 328 -2.27 2.86 11.86
N VAL A 329 -2.27 1.68 11.24
CA VAL A 329 -1.23 0.66 11.43
C VAL A 329 0.14 1.21 11.03
N ARG A 330 0.24 1.91 9.89
CA ARG A 330 1.49 2.53 9.44
C ARG A 330 2.00 3.57 10.45
N ASN A 331 1.14 4.45 10.94
CA ASN A 331 1.52 5.47 11.91
C ASN A 331 1.93 4.85 13.26
N LEU A 332 1.22 3.82 13.73
CA LEU A 332 1.61 3.09 14.94
C LEU A 332 2.97 2.41 14.79
N ARG A 333 3.26 1.82 13.62
CA ARG A 333 4.57 1.24 13.33
C ARG A 333 5.66 2.30 13.34
N LEU A 334 5.45 3.43 12.66
CA LEU A 334 6.39 4.56 12.67
C LEU A 334 6.64 5.08 14.09
N LEU A 335 5.57 5.23 14.88
CA LEU A 335 5.65 5.64 16.27
C LEU A 335 6.51 4.68 17.10
N VAL A 336 6.14 3.40 17.10
CA VAL A 336 6.78 2.39 17.95
C VAL A 336 8.25 2.22 17.54
N ARG A 337 8.53 2.12 16.23
CA ARG A 337 9.91 2.01 15.75
C ARG A 337 10.71 3.27 16.07
N GLY A 338 10.19 4.45 15.76
CA GLY A 338 10.87 5.72 16.02
C GLY A 338 11.21 5.89 17.49
N LYS A 339 10.27 5.58 18.38
CA LYS A 339 10.49 5.59 19.83
C LYS A 339 11.52 4.56 20.28
N SER A 340 11.50 3.35 19.71
CA SER A 340 12.45 2.30 20.08
C SER A 340 13.90 2.63 19.72
N VAL A 341 14.12 3.43 18.68
CA VAL A 341 15.45 3.91 18.28
C VAL A 341 15.79 5.31 18.84
N GLY A 342 14.92 5.88 19.69
CA GLY A 342 15.14 7.16 20.34
C GLY A 342 15.00 8.40 19.44
N LEU A 343 14.20 8.32 18.36
CA LEU A 343 13.91 9.50 17.54
C LEU A 343 13.10 10.54 18.33
N PRO A 344 13.39 11.84 18.12
CA PRO A 344 12.58 12.93 18.64
C PRO A 344 11.12 12.89 18.14
N ASP A 345 10.20 13.35 18.98
CA ASP A 345 8.76 13.31 18.72
C ASP A 345 8.36 14.12 17.48
N ASP A 346 9.00 15.26 17.25
CA ASP A 346 8.78 16.13 16.10
C ASP A 346 9.21 15.46 14.78
N VAL A 347 10.30 14.69 14.81
CA VAL A 347 10.73 13.88 13.66
C VAL A 347 9.73 12.77 13.37
N ILE A 348 9.24 12.09 14.40
CA ILE A 348 8.23 11.03 14.24
C ILE A 348 6.91 11.63 13.70
N GLU A 349 6.44 12.74 14.28
CA GLU A 349 5.18 13.40 13.88
C GLU A 349 5.24 13.92 12.45
N ALA A 350 6.40 14.43 12.01
CA ALA A 350 6.59 14.94 10.66
C ALA A 350 6.31 13.89 9.57
N HIS A 351 6.46 12.60 9.89
CA HIS A 351 6.24 11.47 8.97
C HIS A 351 4.90 10.75 9.17
N MET A 352 4.02 11.25 10.06
CA MET A 352 2.67 10.73 10.25
C MET A 352 1.67 11.43 9.31
N ASP A 353 0.80 10.66 8.65
CA ASP A 353 -0.36 11.25 7.94
C ASP A 353 -1.60 11.18 8.85
N PHE A 354 -2.44 12.22 8.83
CA PHE A 354 -3.70 12.31 9.60
C PHE A 354 -4.95 12.47 8.73
#